data_AF-A0A6A7KAA4-F1
#
_entry.id   AF-A0A6A7KAA4-F1
#
_cell.length_a   1.000
_cell.length_b   1.000
_cell.length_c   1.000
_cell.angle_alpha   90.00
_cell.angle_beta   90.00
_cell.angle_gamma   90.00
#
_symmetry.space_group_name_H-M   'P 1'
#
loop_
_entity.id
_entity.type
_entity.pdbx_description
1 polymer ?
#
loop_
_entity_poly.entity_id
_entity_poly.type
_entity_poly.pdbx_seq_one_letter_code
_entity_poly.pdbx_strand_id
1 'polypeptide(L)'
;MSKVGCRIRTDFERPSRELIEKFKDIPVANLDDCMNRISAIDENIRPINNSKILGPAFTIKVPEGDNLMFHKAMDIAKPGDIIVIDAGGTTKRAIFGELMVNYCMIRGIGGIIVDGSLRDVDFISKLVDFPVYAKGITPNGPYKNGPGEINTDVVVGGQVVSPGDIVIGDGDGVLFIKPYEAEEILERVQKVQQIEAEIMDKIKNDKTYIRPWMDKKLEEIACDYI
;
A
#
# COMPACT_ATOMS: atom_id res chain seq x y z
N MET A 1 24.91 -7.75 -24.07
CA MET A 1 24.10 -8.33 -22.98
C MET A 1 22.63 -8.15 -23.32
N SER A 2 21.79 -9.15 -23.03
CA SER A 2 20.34 -9.04 -23.25
C SER A 2 19.74 -7.98 -22.33
N LYS A 3 18.76 -7.21 -22.84
CA LYS A 3 18.00 -6.21 -22.05
C LYS A 3 16.77 -6.82 -21.35
N VAL A 4 16.50 -8.10 -21.58
CA VAL A 4 15.36 -8.81 -20.97
C VAL A 4 15.58 -8.93 -19.47
N GLY A 5 14.63 -8.45 -18.65
CA GLY A 5 14.75 -8.47 -17.19
C GLY A 5 15.63 -7.36 -16.60
N CYS A 6 16.08 -6.39 -17.41
CA CYS A 6 16.98 -5.31 -16.97
C CYS A 6 16.67 -3.99 -17.70
N ARG A 7 15.77 -3.18 -17.14
CA ARG A 7 15.33 -1.93 -17.81
C ARG A 7 14.87 -0.85 -16.83
N ILE A 8 14.99 0.40 -17.23
CA ILE A 8 14.53 1.56 -16.46
C ILE A 8 13.64 2.39 -17.37
N ARG A 9 12.36 2.50 -17.01
CA ARG A 9 11.47 3.50 -17.60
C ARG A 9 11.53 4.76 -16.75
N THR A 10 11.97 5.87 -17.34
CA THR A 10 12.23 7.11 -16.58
C THR A 10 11.00 7.98 -16.36
N ASP A 11 9.90 7.72 -17.07
CA ASP A 11 8.69 8.51 -16.96
C ASP A 11 7.41 7.69 -17.15
N PHE A 12 6.36 8.10 -16.46
CA PHE A 12 5.03 7.51 -16.43
C PHE A 12 4.02 8.55 -15.95
N GLU A 13 2.75 8.35 -16.28
CA GLU A 13 1.67 9.23 -15.89
C GLU A 13 1.36 9.08 -14.40
N ARG A 14 1.35 10.20 -13.67
CA ARG A 14 0.93 10.24 -12.26
C ARG A 14 -0.48 10.82 -12.20
N PRO A 15 -1.39 10.24 -11.39
CA PRO A 15 -2.65 10.87 -11.06
C PRO A 15 -2.43 12.28 -10.50
N SER A 16 -3.40 13.15 -10.71
CA SER A 16 -3.33 14.50 -10.16
C SER A 16 -3.27 14.42 -8.63
N ARG A 17 -2.52 15.36 -8.01
CA ARG A 17 -2.47 15.45 -6.56
C ARG A 17 -3.88 15.65 -5.97
N GLU A 18 -4.72 16.43 -6.63
CA GLU A 18 -6.10 16.65 -6.23
C GLU A 18 -6.89 15.34 -6.15
N LEU A 19 -6.77 14.46 -7.14
CA LEU A 19 -7.43 13.15 -7.13
C LEU A 19 -6.92 12.26 -5.99
N ILE A 20 -5.60 12.23 -5.78
CA ILE A 20 -4.98 11.43 -4.72
C ILE A 20 -5.45 11.90 -3.33
N GLU A 21 -5.44 13.20 -3.07
CA GLU A 21 -5.79 13.75 -1.75
C GLU A 21 -7.25 13.49 -1.34
N LYS A 22 -8.15 13.21 -2.31
CA LYS A 22 -9.53 12.78 -2.00
C LYS A 22 -9.59 11.46 -1.20
N PHE A 23 -8.53 10.64 -1.22
CA PHE A 23 -8.47 9.37 -0.49
C PHE A 23 -7.87 9.46 0.92
N LYS A 24 -7.32 10.62 1.32
CA LYS A 24 -6.48 10.77 2.52
C LYS A 24 -7.10 10.27 3.83
N ASP A 25 -8.38 10.54 4.02
CA ASP A 25 -9.10 10.26 5.26
C ASP A 25 -10.04 9.05 5.14
N ILE A 26 -9.93 8.29 4.05
CA ILE A 26 -10.77 7.12 3.80
C ILE A 26 -10.06 5.88 4.38
N PRO A 27 -10.71 5.12 5.30
CA PRO A 27 -10.15 3.87 5.80
C PRO A 27 -9.93 2.85 4.67
N VAL A 28 -8.83 2.10 4.73
CA VAL A 28 -8.50 1.08 3.71
C VAL A 28 -9.59 0.00 3.62
N ALA A 29 -10.14 -0.43 4.76
CA ALA A 29 -11.21 -1.44 4.80
C ALA A 29 -12.47 -0.99 4.02
N ASN A 30 -12.89 0.27 4.17
CA ASN A 30 -14.04 0.83 3.45
C ASN A 30 -13.80 0.87 1.93
N LEU A 31 -12.56 1.13 1.52
CA LEU A 31 -12.18 1.09 0.10
C LEU A 31 -12.25 -0.33 -0.43
N ASP A 32 -11.69 -1.31 0.29
CA ASP A 32 -11.73 -2.72 -0.12
C ASP A 32 -13.18 -3.24 -0.23
N ASP A 33 -14.06 -2.86 0.70
CA ASP A 33 -15.51 -3.13 0.62
C ASP A 33 -16.14 -2.62 -0.67
N CYS A 34 -15.71 -1.44 -1.15
CA CYS A 34 -16.17 -0.83 -2.40
C CYS A 34 -15.50 -1.42 -3.65
N MET A 35 -14.38 -2.11 -3.46
CA MET A 35 -13.59 -2.82 -4.48
C MET A 35 -13.77 -4.35 -4.40
N ASN A 36 -14.97 -4.78 -3.97
CA ASN A 36 -15.40 -6.17 -3.93
C ASN A 36 -14.62 -7.09 -2.97
N ARG A 37 -13.90 -6.55 -1.99
CA ARG A 37 -13.25 -7.31 -0.90
C ARG A 37 -12.15 -8.27 -1.36
N ILE A 38 -11.45 -7.89 -2.42
CA ILE A 38 -10.41 -8.70 -3.07
C ILE A 38 -9.15 -7.90 -3.43
N SER A 39 -9.06 -6.65 -2.98
CA SER A 39 -8.05 -5.69 -3.46
C SER A 39 -6.91 -5.48 -2.48
N ALA A 40 -7.10 -5.82 -1.20
CA ALA A 40 -6.03 -5.83 -0.22
C ALA A 40 -4.87 -6.76 -0.64
N ILE A 41 -3.64 -6.35 -0.31
CA ILE A 41 -2.45 -7.18 -0.53
C ILE A 41 -2.19 -8.13 0.64
N ASP A 42 -1.26 -9.07 0.45
CA ASP A 42 -0.75 -10.02 1.45
C ASP A 42 -0.64 -9.40 2.85
N GLU A 43 -1.30 -10.03 3.81
CA GLU A 43 -1.47 -9.57 5.18
C GLU A 43 -0.16 -9.50 5.97
N ASN A 44 0.93 -10.04 5.46
CA ASN A 44 2.25 -9.96 6.09
C ASN A 44 2.97 -8.65 5.73
N ILE A 45 2.55 -7.92 4.69
CA ILE A 45 3.10 -6.58 4.39
C ILE A 45 2.43 -5.58 5.32
N ARG A 46 3.13 -5.23 6.40
CA ARG A 46 2.58 -4.43 7.51
C ARG A 46 3.31 -3.10 7.69
N PRO A 47 2.61 -2.08 8.21
CA PRO A 47 3.26 -0.84 8.61
C PRO A 47 4.31 -1.11 9.70
N ILE A 48 5.49 -0.54 9.51
CA ILE A 48 6.60 -0.61 10.45
C ILE A 48 6.53 0.52 11.48
N ASN A 49 5.84 1.60 11.15
CA ASN A 49 5.52 2.74 12.01
C ASN A 49 4.04 3.11 11.88
N ASN A 50 3.56 4.06 12.69
CA ASN A 50 2.14 4.42 12.71
C ASN A 50 1.71 5.37 11.57
N SER A 51 2.53 5.56 10.54
CA SER A 51 2.22 6.47 9.44
C SER A 51 1.37 5.78 8.36
N LYS A 52 0.30 6.47 7.94
CA LYS A 52 -0.50 6.08 6.76
C LYS A 52 0.26 6.41 5.49
N ILE A 53 0.02 5.64 4.43
CA ILE A 53 0.65 5.85 3.12
C ILE A 53 -0.40 6.23 2.07
N LEU A 54 -0.08 7.23 1.26
CA LEU A 54 -0.92 7.67 0.16
C LEU A 54 -0.06 8.37 -0.91
N GLY A 55 -0.17 7.93 -2.16
CA GLY A 55 0.52 8.56 -3.28
C GLY A 55 0.59 7.68 -4.53
N PRO A 56 1.22 8.15 -5.62
CA PRO A 56 1.34 7.38 -6.85
C PRO A 56 2.46 6.34 -6.73
N ALA A 57 2.21 5.12 -7.22
CA ALA A 57 3.16 4.03 -7.21
C ALA A 57 4.34 4.31 -8.15
N PHE A 58 5.55 4.28 -7.61
CA PHE A 58 6.81 4.20 -8.32
C PHE A 58 7.35 2.78 -8.13
N THR A 59 7.23 1.95 -9.17
CA THR A 59 7.43 0.52 -9.04
C THR A 59 8.88 0.11 -9.31
N ILE A 60 9.35 -0.90 -8.58
CA ILE A 60 10.69 -1.46 -8.69
C ILE A 60 10.58 -2.98 -8.59
N LYS A 61 11.24 -3.69 -9.50
CA LYS A 61 11.44 -5.15 -9.43
C LYS A 61 12.91 -5.48 -9.25
N VAL A 62 13.23 -6.26 -8.24
CA VAL A 62 14.59 -6.71 -7.93
C VAL A 62 14.64 -8.19 -7.59
N PRO A 63 15.79 -8.86 -7.79
CA PRO A 63 16.07 -10.14 -7.18
C PRO A 63 15.97 -10.06 -5.65
N GLU A 64 15.68 -11.20 -5.04
CA GLU A 64 15.69 -11.38 -3.59
C GLU A 64 16.98 -10.85 -2.95
N GLY A 65 16.83 -9.83 -2.07
CA GLY A 65 17.95 -9.27 -1.34
C GLY A 65 18.94 -8.46 -2.19
N ASP A 66 18.54 -7.96 -3.37
CA ASP A 66 19.32 -7.02 -4.18
C ASP A 66 18.66 -5.63 -4.18
N ASN A 67 19.46 -4.57 -4.11
CA ASN A 67 18.92 -3.20 -4.08
C ASN A 67 19.55 -2.25 -5.11
N LEU A 68 20.22 -2.77 -6.15
CA LEU A 68 20.82 -1.92 -7.19
C LEU A 68 19.79 -0.99 -7.85
N MET A 69 18.62 -1.53 -8.22
CA MET A 69 17.56 -0.72 -8.82
C MET A 69 16.93 0.24 -7.81
N PHE A 70 16.90 -0.09 -6.52
CA PHE A 70 16.40 0.82 -5.51
C PHE A 70 17.31 2.04 -5.33
N HIS A 71 18.64 1.86 -5.36
CA HIS A 71 19.58 2.99 -5.42
C HIS A 71 19.28 3.93 -6.58
N LYS A 72 19.10 3.38 -7.80
CA LYS A 72 18.79 4.22 -8.96
C LYS A 72 17.39 4.84 -8.90
N ALA A 73 16.43 4.16 -8.31
CA ALA A 73 15.06 4.66 -8.15
C ALA A 73 15.00 5.90 -7.25
N MET A 74 15.70 5.89 -6.11
CA MET A 74 15.78 7.05 -5.22
C MET A 74 16.30 8.30 -5.94
N ASP A 75 17.15 8.14 -6.97
CA ASP A 75 17.66 9.24 -7.76
C ASP A 75 16.63 9.86 -8.70
N ILE A 76 15.69 9.07 -9.22
CA ILE A 76 14.78 9.48 -10.30
C ILE A 76 13.31 9.62 -9.86
N ALA A 77 12.94 9.10 -8.69
CA ALA A 77 11.64 9.33 -8.09
C ALA A 77 11.40 10.82 -7.83
N LYS A 78 10.15 11.24 -8.02
CA LYS A 78 9.70 12.62 -7.81
C LYS A 78 9.12 12.76 -6.39
N PRO A 79 9.13 13.97 -5.81
CA PRO A 79 8.48 14.20 -4.53
C PRO A 79 7.02 13.74 -4.53
N GLY A 80 6.60 13.07 -3.46
CA GLY A 80 5.28 12.45 -3.31
C GLY A 80 5.15 11.03 -3.86
N ASP A 81 6.07 10.56 -4.71
CA ASP A 81 6.04 9.17 -5.20
C ASP A 81 6.14 8.17 -4.03
N ILE A 82 5.38 7.08 -4.11
CA ILE A 82 5.51 5.95 -3.19
C ILE A 82 6.37 4.88 -3.85
N ILE A 83 7.51 4.55 -3.23
CA ILE A 83 8.34 3.47 -3.74
C ILE A 83 7.67 2.14 -3.42
N VAL A 84 7.40 1.34 -4.46
CA VAL A 84 6.74 0.03 -4.35
C VAL A 84 7.68 -1.04 -4.90
N ILE A 85 8.21 -1.89 -4.01
CA ILE A 85 9.28 -2.83 -4.34
C ILE A 85 8.77 -4.27 -4.35
N ASP A 86 8.78 -4.90 -5.51
CA ASP A 86 8.74 -6.35 -5.69
C ASP A 86 10.15 -6.92 -5.51
N ALA A 87 10.37 -7.56 -4.35
CA ALA A 87 11.61 -8.25 -4.01
C ALA A 87 11.39 -9.77 -3.82
N GLY A 88 10.35 -10.32 -4.45
CA GLY A 88 10.01 -11.74 -4.39
C GLY A 88 9.48 -12.23 -3.03
N GLY A 89 9.15 -11.33 -2.09
CA GLY A 89 8.57 -11.68 -0.79
C GLY A 89 9.53 -12.33 0.19
N THR A 90 10.84 -12.35 -0.11
CA THR A 90 11.83 -12.98 0.75
C THR A 90 12.01 -12.22 2.06
N THR A 91 11.97 -12.94 3.19
CA THR A 91 12.22 -12.35 4.51
C THR A 91 13.66 -12.55 5.00
N LYS A 92 14.50 -13.24 4.21
CA LYS A 92 15.83 -13.69 4.62
C LYS A 92 16.92 -12.62 4.50
N ARG A 93 16.72 -11.61 3.65
CA ARG A 93 17.68 -10.54 3.39
C ARG A 93 16.96 -9.22 3.13
N ALA A 94 17.43 -8.15 3.76
CA ALA A 94 16.85 -6.83 3.67
C ALA A 94 17.17 -6.16 2.33
N ILE A 95 16.27 -5.33 1.83
CA ILE A 95 16.46 -4.47 0.64
C ILE A 95 17.01 -3.09 1.04
N PHE A 96 16.62 -2.60 2.20
CA PHE A 96 17.03 -1.28 2.68
C PHE A 96 17.01 -1.19 4.21
N GLY A 97 17.54 -0.09 4.71
CA GLY A 97 17.53 0.29 6.12
C GLY A 97 17.62 1.81 6.26
N GLU A 98 18.06 2.26 7.44
CA GLU A 98 17.99 3.65 7.90
C GLU A 98 18.57 4.67 6.89
N LEU A 99 19.74 4.38 6.33
CA LEU A 99 20.42 5.32 5.42
C LEU A 99 19.57 5.67 4.19
N MET A 100 18.93 4.66 3.59
CA MET A 100 18.14 4.83 2.37
C MET A 100 16.80 5.50 2.69
N VAL A 101 16.20 5.19 3.84
CA VAL A 101 14.99 5.85 4.34
C VAL A 101 15.23 7.35 4.53
N ASN A 102 16.31 7.73 5.21
CA ASN A 102 16.68 9.14 5.38
C ASN A 102 16.88 9.85 4.04
N TYR A 103 17.54 9.19 3.07
CA TYR A 103 17.71 9.77 1.74
C TYR A 103 16.36 9.98 1.03
N CYS A 104 15.44 9.02 1.13
CA CYS A 104 14.09 9.16 0.58
C CYS A 104 13.34 10.34 1.21
N MET A 105 13.41 10.51 2.54
CA MET A 105 12.79 11.63 3.25
C MET A 105 13.33 12.99 2.77
N ILE A 106 14.65 13.14 2.66
CA ILE A 106 15.29 14.37 2.16
C ILE A 106 14.87 14.68 0.73
N ARG A 107 14.65 13.65 -0.09
CA ARG A 107 14.18 13.75 -1.48
C ARG A 107 12.69 14.05 -1.61
N GLY A 108 11.95 14.05 -0.50
CA GLY A 108 10.50 14.28 -0.49
C GLY A 108 9.69 13.12 -1.04
N ILE A 109 10.25 11.90 -1.09
CA ILE A 109 9.52 10.67 -1.43
C ILE A 109 8.41 10.45 -0.38
N GLY A 110 7.24 9.98 -0.80
CA GLY A 110 6.06 9.90 0.07
C GLY A 110 6.01 8.66 0.97
N GLY A 111 6.82 7.64 0.70
CA GLY A 111 6.88 6.40 1.49
C GLY A 111 7.52 5.24 0.76
N ILE A 112 7.62 4.09 1.45
CA ILE A 112 8.16 2.84 0.88
C ILE A 112 7.29 1.65 1.27
N ILE A 113 6.94 0.82 0.29
CA ILE A 113 6.37 -0.52 0.47
C ILE A 113 7.35 -1.52 -0.14
N VAL A 114 7.64 -2.60 0.58
CA VAL A 114 8.45 -3.71 0.06
C VAL A 114 7.78 -5.06 0.31
N ASP A 115 7.55 -5.81 -0.76
CA ASP A 115 7.27 -7.25 -0.68
C ASP A 115 8.60 -8.00 -0.46
N GLY A 116 9.08 -7.92 0.77
CA GLY A 116 10.38 -8.40 1.23
C GLY A 116 10.74 -7.81 2.59
N SER A 117 12.01 -7.95 2.98
CA SER A 117 12.47 -7.46 4.29
C SER A 117 13.17 -6.10 4.24
N LEU A 118 13.18 -5.42 5.39
CA LEU A 118 14.07 -4.31 5.71
C LEU A 118 14.97 -4.62 6.92
N ARG A 119 15.83 -3.68 7.27
CA ARG A 119 16.63 -3.67 8.51
C ARG A 119 16.60 -2.30 9.18
N ASP A 120 17.26 -2.17 10.34
CA ASP A 120 17.33 -0.94 11.13
C ASP A 120 15.94 -0.50 11.67
N VAL A 121 15.14 -1.49 12.09
CA VAL A 121 13.76 -1.29 12.54
C VAL A 121 13.65 -0.35 13.76
N ASP A 122 14.64 -0.33 14.64
CA ASP A 122 14.65 0.52 15.83
C ASP A 122 14.64 2.02 15.51
N PHE A 123 15.16 2.40 14.35
CA PHE A 123 15.06 3.74 13.79
C PHE A 123 13.73 3.91 13.05
N ILE A 124 13.43 3.02 12.11
CA ILE A 124 12.32 3.17 11.16
C ILE A 124 10.95 3.19 11.87
N SER A 125 10.79 2.36 12.90
CA SER A 125 9.55 2.27 13.70
C SER A 125 9.21 3.53 14.49
N LYS A 126 10.17 4.43 14.71
CA LYS A 126 9.99 5.67 15.48
C LYS A 126 9.71 6.90 14.61
N LEU A 127 9.71 6.75 13.29
CA LEU A 127 9.38 7.83 12.37
C LEU A 127 7.89 8.18 12.49
N VAL A 128 7.57 9.47 12.43
CA VAL A 128 6.19 9.98 12.61
C VAL A 128 5.53 10.36 11.28
N ASP A 129 6.31 10.68 10.23
CA ASP A 129 5.79 11.24 8.97
C ASP A 129 6.42 10.63 7.71
N PHE A 130 6.93 9.40 7.80
CA PHE A 130 7.45 8.68 6.64
C PHE A 130 7.01 7.22 6.70
N PRO A 131 5.94 6.85 5.97
CA PRO A 131 5.38 5.51 6.02
C PRO A 131 6.32 4.49 5.40
N VAL A 132 6.55 3.40 6.13
CA VAL A 132 7.32 2.24 5.66
C VAL A 132 6.54 0.98 5.95
N TYR A 133 6.30 0.18 4.91
CA TYR A 133 5.59 -1.09 4.98
C TYR A 133 6.51 -2.19 4.47
N ALA A 134 6.59 -3.31 5.19
CA ALA A 134 7.45 -4.42 4.81
C ALA A 134 6.85 -5.77 5.23
N LYS A 135 7.25 -6.83 4.52
CA LYS A 135 6.87 -8.22 4.84
C LYS A 135 7.69 -8.80 6.00
N GLY A 136 8.91 -8.29 6.22
CA GLY A 136 9.78 -8.82 7.27
C GLY A 136 10.90 -7.88 7.70
N ILE A 137 11.61 -8.31 8.74
CA ILE A 137 12.75 -7.60 9.32
C ILE A 137 13.90 -8.59 9.46
N THR A 138 15.10 -8.23 9.01
CA THR A 138 16.29 -9.09 9.09
C THR A 138 17.59 -8.27 9.09
N PRO A 139 18.63 -8.66 9.85
CA PRO A 139 19.91 -7.93 9.84
C PRO A 139 20.74 -8.18 8.57
N ASN A 140 20.45 -9.24 7.81
CA ASN A 140 21.19 -9.57 6.58
C ASN A 140 21.01 -8.47 5.53
N GLY A 141 22.08 -7.76 5.16
CA GLY A 141 22.01 -6.63 4.21
C GLY A 141 21.95 -7.03 2.73
N PRO A 142 21.56 -6.11 1.83
CA PRO A 142 21.38 -6.39 0.40
C PRO A 142 22.71 -6.50 -0.38
N TYR A 143 22.65 -7.21 -1.51
CA TYR A 143 23.60 -7.13 -2.62
C TYR A 143 23.25 -5.97 -3.58
N LYS A 144 24.11 -5.76 -4.59
CA LYS A 144 23.99 -4.66 -5.59
C LYS A 144 24.36 -5.11 -7.00
N ASN A 145 24.02 -6.35 -7.32
CA ASN A 145 24.39 -7.03 -8.55
C ASN A 145 23.37 -6.77 -9.67
N GLY A 146 22.11 -6.54 -9.33
CA GLY A 146 21.00 -6.59 -10.29
C GLY A 146 20.79 -8.00 -10.86
N PRO A 147 20.07 -8.16 -11.99
CA PRO A 147 19.41 -7.13 -12.80
C PRO A 147 18.14 -6.60 -12.11
N GLY A 148 17.24 -5.93 -12.83
CA GLY A 148 15.94 -5.50 -12.30
C GLY A 148 15.21 -4.52 -13.21
N GLU A 149 14.00 -4.14 -12.81
CA GLU A 149 13.15 -3.25 -13.60
C GLU A 149 12.66 -2.06 -12.77
N ILE A 150 12.54 -0.88 -13.38
CA ILE A 150 11.99 0.32 -12.75
C ILE A 150 10.86 0.87 -13.62
N ASN A 151 9.75 1.24 -12.98
CA ASN A 151 8.52 1.75 -13.59
C ASN A 151 7.96 0.79 -14.65
N THR A 152 7.92 -0.49 -14.30
CA THR A 152 7.20 -1.54 -15.03
C THR A 152 6.13 -2.16 -14.13
N ASP A 153 5.25 -2.99 -14.68
CA ASP A 153 4.32 -3.73 -13.85
C ASP A 153 5.09 -4.70 -12.94
N VAL A 154 4.68 -4.76 -11.67
CA VAL A 154 5.27 -5.60 -10.63
C VAL A 154 4.17 -6.35 -9.87
N VAL A 155 4.55 -7.35 -9.08
CA VAL A 155 3.63 -8.04 -8.17
C VAL A 155 4.05 -7.76 -6.75
N VAL A 156 3.17 -7.19 -5.95
CA VAL A 156 3.41 -6.88 -4.53
C VAL A 156 2.25 -7.43 -3.73
N GLY A 157 2.54 -8.37 -2.83
CA GLY A 157 1.55 -9.02 -1.97
C GLY A 157 0.39 -9.65 -2.75
N GLY A 158 0.70 -10.26 -3.91
CA GLY A 158 -0.29 -10.95 -4.74
C GLY A 158 -1.06 -10.06 -5.73
N GLN A 159 -0.91 -8.73 -5.68
CA GLN A 159 -1.59 -7.81 -6.60
C GLN A 159 -0.64 -7.29 -7.67
N VAL A 160 -1.18 -7.08 -8.88
CA VAL A 160 -0.43 -6.44 -9.98
C VAL A 160 -0.47 -4.93 -9.82
N VAL A 161 0.70 -4.33 -9.65
CA VAL A 161 0.87 -2.89 -9.46
C VAL A 161 1.54 -2.29 -10.69
N SER A 162 0.89 -1.29 -11.26
CA SER A 162 1.42 -0.51 -12.37
C SER A 162 1.96 0.83 -11.88
N PRO A 163 2.99 1.41 -12.53
CA PRO A 163 3.45 2.75 -12.21
C PRO A 163 2.30 3.75 -12.35
N GLY A 164 2.09 4.57 -11.33
CA GLY A 164 1.00 5.54 -11.29
C GLY A 164 -0.29 5.05 -10.62
N ASP A 165 -0.41 3.77 -10.26
CA ASP A 165 -1.51 3.32 -9.39
C ASP A 165 -1.51 4.12 -8.08
N ILE A 166 -2.70 4.43 -7.56
CA ILE A 166 -2.82 5.14 -6.28
C ILE A 166 -2.63 4.10 -5.18
N VAL A 167 -1.55 4.26 -4.44
CA VAL A 167 -1.26 3.48 -3.24
C VAL A 167 -2.02 4.09 -2.08
N ILE A 168 -2.69 3.26 -1.28
CA ILE A 168 -3.24 3.68 0.01
C ILE A 168 -3.01 2.59 1.05
N GLY A 169 -2.63 2.98 2.25
CA GLY A 169 -2.42 2.05 3.35
C GLY A 169 -2.54 2.71 4.73
N ASP A 170 -2.97 1.91 5.68
CA ASP A 170 -3.12 2.25 7.09
C ASP A 170 -2.78 1.04 7.97
N GLY A 171 -3.26 1.02 9.22
CA GLY A 171 -3.01 -0.07 10.16
C GLY A 171 -3.52 -1.44 9.68
N ASP A 172 -4.56 -1.46 8.84
CA ASP A 172 -5.20 -2.70 8.40
C ASP A 172 -4.45 -3.34 7.23
N GLY A 173 -3.70 -2.56 6.46
CA GLY A 173 -2.91 -3.05 5.34
C GLY A 173 -2.78 -2.02 4.22
N VAL A 174 -2.64 -2.51 3.00
CA VAL A 174 -2.43 -1.70 1.79
C VAL A 174 -3.29 -2.24 0.65
N LEU A 175 -3.78 -1.36 -0.20
CA LEU A 175 -4.34 -1.70 -1.51
C LEU A 175 -3.89 -0.70 -2.58
N PHE A 176 -4.14 -1.04 -3.84
CA PHE A 176 -3.81 -0.22 -5.00
C PHE A 176 -5.06 0.08 -5.81
N ILE A 177 -5.30 1.36 -6.10
CA ILE A 177 -6.43 1.82 -6.91
C ILE A 177 -5.91 2.19 -8.30
N LYS A 178 -6.53 1.64 -9.34
CA LYS A 178 -6.24 2.04 -10.71
C LYS A 178 -6.77 3.46 -10.95
N PRO A 179 -5.99 4.38 -11.55
CA PRO A 179 -6.41 5.77 -11.69
C PRO A 179 -7.73 5.96 -12.44
N TYR A 180 -8.04 5.07 -13.39
CA TYR A 180 -9.27 5.11 -14.17
C TYR A 180 -10.52 4.64 -13.39
N GLU A 181 -10.35 3.95 -12.26
CA GLU A 181 -11.44 3.51 -11.37
C GLU A 181 -11.65 4.47 -10.19
N ALA A 182 -10.73 5.41 -9.99
CA ALA A 182 -10.63 6.21 -8.77
C ALA A 182 -11.90 7.04 -8.47
N GLU A 183 -12.45 7.74 -9.46
CA GLU A 183 -13.66 8.55 -9.26
C GLU A 183 -14.89 7.67 -8.94
N GLU A 184 -15.03 6.50 -9.57
CA GLU A 184 -16.12 5.58 -9.27
C GLU A 184 -16.01 5.02 -7.84
N ILE A 185 -14.79 4.65 -7.41
CA ILE A 185 -14.54 4.17 -6.05
C ILE A 185 -14.85 5.27 -5.03
N LEU A 186 -14.48 6.52 -5.31
CA LEU A 186 -14.79 7.67 -4.45
C LEU A 186 -16.30 7.85 -4.28
N GLU A 187 -17.08 7.77 -5.36
CA GLU A 187 -18.55 7.85 -5.25
C GLU A 187 -19.14 6.72 -4.42
N ARG A 188 -18.62 5.50 -4.56
CA ARG A 188 -19.08 4.32 -3.80
C ARG A 188 -18.77 4.48 -2.31
N VAL A 189 -17.55 4.85 -1.97
CA VAL A 189 -17.11 4.92 -0.57
C VAL A 189 -17.75 6.10 0.18
N GLN A 190 -18.01 7.22 -0.50
CA GLN A 190 -18.77 8.33 0.09
C GLN A 190 -20.18 7.90 0.54
N LYS A 191 -20.87 7.08 -0.26
CA LYS A 191 -22.18 6.53 0.10
C LYS A 191 -22.09 5.61 1.33
N VAL A 192 -21.06 4.75 1.37
CA VAL A 192 -20.82 3.87 2.53
C VAL A 192 -20.55 4.70 3.78
N GLN A 193 -19.65 5.69 3.71
CA GLN A 193 -19.32 6.54 4.85
C GLN A 193 -20.52 7.34 5.37
N GLN A 194 -21.40 7.82 4.48
CA GLN A 194 -22.63 8.49 4.90
C GLN A 194 -23.55 7.54 5.68
N ILE A 195 -23.78 6.33 5.15
CA ILE A 195 -24.61 5.32 5.80
C ILE A 195 -24.02 4.94 7.17
N GLU A 196 -22.71 4.71 7.23
CA GLU A 196 -22.02 4.37 8.48
C GLU A 196 -22.06 5.52 9.50
N ALA A 197 -21.93 6.77 9.06
CA ALA A 197 -22.06 7.93 9.93
C ALA A 197 -23.46 8.02 10.57
N GLU A 198 -24.52 7.78 9.78
CA GLU A 198 -25.90 7.73 10.29
C GLU A 198 -26.12 6.57 11.27
N ILE A 199 -25.55 5.39 10.99
CA ILE A 199 -25.59 4.24 11.91
C ILE A 199 -24.86 4.57 13.21
N MET A 200 -23.66 5.16 13.11
CA MET A 200 -22.84 5.52 14.27
C MET A 200 -23.51 6.60 15.13
N ASP A 201 -24.22 7.55 14.52
CA ASP A 201 -25.00 8.55 15.23
C ASP A 201 -26.11 7.91 16.07
N LYS A 202 -26.90 6.99 15.48
CA LYS A 202 -27.92 6.22 16.21
C LYS A 202 -27.33 5.36 17.32
N ILE A 203 -26.16 4.75 17.10
CA ILE A 203 -25.47 3.98 18.15
C ILE A 203 -25.10 4.88 19.33
N LYS A 204 -24.55 6.07 19.06
CA LYS A 204 -24.08 6.98 20.12
C LYS A 204 -25.21 7.68 20.85
N ASN A 205 -26.19 8.19 20.11
CA ASN A 205 -27.25 9.05 20.64
C ASN A 205 -28.45 8.24 21.12
N ASP A 206 -28.87 7.25 20.34
CA ASP A 206 -30.09 6.47 20.60
C ASP A 206 -29.79 5.13 21.28
N LYS A 207 -28.50 4.73 21.36
CA LYS A 207 -28.06 3.42 21.87
C LYS A 207 -28.70 2.25 21.11
N THR A 208 -29.01 2.44 19.83
CA THR A 208 -29.61 1.41 18.97
C THR A 208 -28.75 1.11 17.75
N TYR A 209 -28.80 -0.13 17.29
CA TYR A 209 -28.26 -0.55 16.00
C TYR A 209 -29.27 -1.48 15.30
N ILE A 210 -30.18 -0.85 14.53
CA ILE A 210 -31.28 -1.55 13.86
C ILE A 210 -30.75 -2.25 12.60
N ARG A 211 -30.87 -3.58 12.55
CA ARG A 211 -30.37 -4.43 11.45
C ARG A 211 -31.47 -5.36 10.95
N PRO A 212 -32.47 -4.87 10.18
CA PRO A 212 -33.63 -5.67 9.77
C PRO A 212 -33.25 -6.89 8.90
N TRP A 213 -32.11 -6.82 8.22
CA TRP A 213 -31.58 -7.92 7.43
C TRP A 213 -31.11 -9.10 8.29
N MET A 214 -30.78 -8.89 9.57
CA MET A 214 -30.22 -9.92 10.46
C MET A 214 -31.24 -11.02 10.71
N ASP A 215 -32.43 -10.65 11.21
CA ASP A 215 -33.47 -11.63 11.53
C ASP A 215 -33.93 -12.36 10.26
N LYS A 216 -34.12 -11.63 9.15
CA LYS A 216 -34.40 -12.24 7.85
C LYS A 216 -33.32 -13.25 7.45
N LYS A 217 -32.04 -12.93 7.66
CA LYS A 217 -30.95 -13.84 7.29
C LYS A 217 -30.91 -15.08 8.17
N LEU A 218 -31.18 -14.93 9.46
CA LEU A 218 -31.26 -16.03 10.42
C LEU A 218 -32.44 -16.97 10.09
N GLU A 219 -33.58 -16.42 9.68
CA GLU A 219 -34.72 -17.19 9.14
C GLU A 219 -34.34 -17.93 7.85
N GLU A 220 -33.70 -17.26 6.89
CA GLU A 220 -33.27 -17.87 5.62
C GLU A 220 -32.35 -19.08 5.82
N ILE A 221 -31.51 -19.08 6.86
CA ILE A 221 -30.60 -20.19 7.16
C ILE A 221 -31.18 -21.19 8.17
N ALA A 222 -32.47 -21.09 8.50
CA ALA A 222 -33.15 -21.93 9.49
C ALA A 222 -32.40 -21.99 10.83
N CYS A 223 -31.97 -20.84 11.33
CA CYS A 223 -31.29 -20.72 12.62
C CYS A 223 -32.29 -20.97 13.76
N ASP A 224 -32.07 -22.05 14.53
CA ASP A 224 -32.88 -22.34 15.72
C ASP A 224 -32.51 -21.39 16.87
N TYR A 225 -33.53 -20.88 17.57
CA TYR A 225 -33.39 -20.12 18.81
C TYR A 225 -33.79 -21.03 19.98
N ILE A 226 -32.83 -21.37 20.84
CA ILE A 226 -33.01 -22.21 22.03
C ILE A 226 -32.97 -21.41 23.33
#